data_AF-A0A3B8I8E7-F1
#
_entry.id   AF-A0A3B8I8E7-F1
#
_cell.length_a   1.000
_cell.length_b   1.000
_cell.length_c   1.000
_cell.angle_alpha   90.00
_cell.angle_beta   90.00
_cell.angle_gamma   90.00
#
_symmetry.space_group_name_H-M   'P 1'
#
loop_
_entity.id
_entity.type
_entity.pdbx_description
1 polymer ?
#
loop_
_entity_poly.entity_id
_entity_poly.type
_entity_poly.pdbx_seq_one_letter_code
_entity_poly.pdbx_strand_id
1 'polypeptide(L)'
;MYSPGPGLISPDKVGYFASRYKPGLDLRKVKAPIEGKKGQFHYYWDTDTSAIAHLTNMVVYVSSRYKPGSCPYEAIATHERVHGKDAVSSFNLHKDSLFTDLEGITVPQAATPFEGTGADVDAEEARLASKVGASLQRFGQKFHKSYSKLKAYRDSAHQYEKVNKQCPKGEW
;
A
#
# COMPACT_ATOMS: atom_id res chain seq x y z
N MET A 1 25.14 29.46 6.50
CA MET A 1 23.68 29.30 6.52
C MET A 1 23.37 27.86 6.15
N TYR A 2 22.80 27.09 7.08
CA TYR A 2 22.38 25.72 6.82
C TYR A 2 21.06 25.76 6.05
N SER A 3 21.00 25.11 4.88
CA SER A 3 19.78 25.01 4.10
C SER A 3 18.96 23.83 4.65
N PRO A 4 17.77 24.05 5.24
CA PRO A 4 16.93 22.97 5.74
C PRO A 4 16.21 22.19 4.61
N GLY A 5 16.58 22.42 3.35
CA GLY A 5 16.07 21.66 2.21
C GLY A 5 16.54 20.20 2.24
N PRO A 6 15.80 19.27 1.62
CA PRO A 6 16.02 17.85 1.82
C PRO A 6 17.32 17.40 1.19
N GLY A 7 18.28 16.99 2.02
CA GLY A 7 19.28 16.02 1.62
C GLY A 7 18.55 14.71 1.33
N LEU A 8 18.40 14.34 0.05
CA LEU A 8 17.65 13.15 -0.40
C LEU A 8 18.07 11.86 0.35
N ILE A 9 19.31 11.81 0.85
CA ILE A 9 19.92 10.71 1.61
C ILE A 9 20.90 11.25 2.70
N SER A 10 20.64 12.41 3.33
CA SER A 10 21.59 13.03 4.26
C SER A 10 21.08 13.13 5.71
N PRO A 11 21.99 13.20 6.71
CA PRO A 11 21.67 13.51 8.12
C PRO A 11 20.97 14.87 8.34
N ASP A 12 20.80 15.68 7.29
CA ASP A 12 20.17 17.01 7.34
C ASP A 12 18.66 16.98 7.08
N LYS A 13 18.03 15.80 6.89
CA LYS A 13 16.57 15.71 6.77
C LYS A 13 15.88 16.24 8.02
N VAL A 14 15.05 17.25 7.81
CA VAL A 14 14.37 18.00 8.87
C VAL A 14 13.08 17.32 9.33
N GLY A 15 12.50 16.51 8.46
CA GLY A 15 11.33 15.67 8.69
C GLY A 15 11.30 14.47 7.74
N TYR A 16 10.47 13.49 8.06
CA TYR A 16 10.26 12.31 7.25
C TYR A 16 8.91 11.65 7.55
N PHE A 17 8.09 11.46 6.51
CA PHE A 17 6.93 10.58 6.55
C PHE A 17 7.27 9.16 6.10
N ALA A 18 6.94 8.19 6.96
CA ALA A 18 7.01 6.77 6.67
C ALA A 18 5.59 6.21 6.45
N SER A 19 5.46 5.29 5.50
CA SER A 19 4.31 4.39 5.39
C SER A 19 4.74 3.10 4.70
N ARG A 20 3.96 2.03 4.87
CA ARG A 20 4.19 0.74 4.19
C ARG A 20 2.92 0.31 3.49
N TYR A 21 3.05 -0.08 2.22
CA TYR A 21 2.02 -0.85 1.54
C TYR A 21 2.22 -2.33 1.86
N LYS A 22 1.17 -3.00 2.35
CA LYS A 22 1.18 -4.43 2.66
C LYS A 22 0.05 -5.13 1.89
N PRO A 23 0.36 -5.82 0.77
CA PRO A 23 -0.59 -6.73 0.16
C PRO A 23 -0.77 -7.96 1.04
N GLY A 24 -1.96 -8.55 1.00
CA GLY A 24 -2.32 -9.78 1.67
C GLY A 24 -3.38 -10.53 0.88
N LEU A 25 -3.46 -11.82 1.14
CA LEU A 25 -4.47 -12.70 0.58
C LEU A 25 -4.86 -13.68 1.67
N ASP A 26 -6.14 -13.66 2.07
CA ASP A 26 -6.71 -14.59 3.03
C ASP A 26 -7.67 -15.51 2.28
N LEU A 27 -7.19 -16.72 1.97
CA LEU A 27 -7.94 -17.72 1.21
C LEU A 27 -8.63 -18.68 2.18
N ARG A 28 -9.95 -18.57 2.29
CA ARG A 28 -10.75 -19.65 2.89
C ARG A 28 -11.20 -20.56 1.77
N LYS A 29 -10.66 -21.78 1.75
CA LYS A 29 -10.89 -22.77 0.69
C LYS A 29 -11.41 -24.06 1.28
N VAL A 30 -12.23 -24.76 0.50
CA VAL A 30 -12.66 -26.12 0.82
C VAL A 30 -12.13 -27.06 -0.24
N LYS A 31 -11.51 -28.16 0.22
CA LYS A 31 -11.09 -29.31 -0.58
C LYS A 31 -11.74 -30.54 0.02
N ALA A 32 -12.67 -31.16 -0.70
CA ALA A 32 -13.44 -32.31 -0.21
C ALA A 32 -13.38 -33.46 -1.22
N PRO A 33 -13.20 -34.73 -0.79
CA PRO A 33 -13.21 -35.86 -1.71
C PRO A 33 -14.59 -36.03 -2.38
N ILE A 34 -14.60 -36.51 -3.62
CA ILE A 34 -15.83 -36.84 -4.34
C ILE A 34 -16.24 -38.28 -4.05
N GLU A 35 -17.47 -38.48 -3.57
CA GLU A 35 -17.98 -39.82 -3.27
C GLU A 35 -17.94 -40.73 -4.51
N GLY A 36 -17.46 -41.95 -4.33
CA GLY A 36 -17.32 -42.93 -5.41
C GLY A 36 -16.15 -42.68 -6.39
N LYS A 37 -15.38 -41.60 -6.27
CA LYS A 37 -14.24 -41.29 -7.16
C LYS A 37 -12.92 -41.20 -6.40
N LYS A 38 -12.14 -42.29 -6.39
CA LYS A 38 -10.84 -42.35 -5.68
C LYS A 38 -9.85 -41.31 -6.21
N GLY A 39 -9.35 -40.45 -5.33
CA GLY A 39 -8.32 -39.45 -5.64
C GLY A 39 -8.84 -38.19 -6.33
N GLN A 40 -10.17 -38.03 -6.46
CA GLN A 40 -10.78 -36.81 -6.96
C GLN A 40 -11.37 -35.97 -5.83
N PHE A 41 -11.38 -34.65 -6.03
CA PHE A 41 -11.79 -33.67 -5.05
C PHE A 41 -12.65 -32.59 -5.68
N HIS A 42 -13.63 -32.11 -4.93
CA HIS A 42 -14.22 -30.78 -5.10
C HIS A 42 -13.29 -29.73 -4.49
N TYR A 43 -13.10 -28.63 -5.22
CA TYR A 43 -12.43 -27.43 -4.76
C TYR A 43 -13.29 -26.21 -5.00
N TYR A 44 -13.45 -25.39 -3.97
CA TYR A 44 -14.11 -24.10 -4.09
C TYR A 44 -13.63 -23.12 -3.03
N TRP A 45 -13.83 -21.83 -3.32
CA TRP A 45 -13.54 -20.75 -2.39
C TRP A 45 -14.77 -20.49 -1.52
N ASP A 46 -14.54 -20.33 -0.23
CA ASP A 46 -15.55 -19.91 0.72
C ASP A 46 -15.82 -18.41 0.57
N THR A 47 -17.03 -17.98 0.92
CA THR A 47 -17.50 -16.59 0.78
C THR A 47 -16.67 -15.59 1.57
N ASP A 48 -15.91 -16.07 2.56
CA ASP A 48 -15.02 -15.26 3.42
C ASP A 48 -13.63 -15.02 2.82
N THR A 49 -13.39 -15.42 1.57
CA THR A 49 -12.09 -15.17 0.94
C THR A 49 -11.89 -13.69 0.63
N SER A 50 -10.75 -13.12 1.06
CA SER A 50 -10.45 -11.71 0.87
C SER A 50 -9.05 -11.46 0.31
N ALA A 51 -8.97 -10.55 -0.68
CA ALA A 51 -7.73 -9.93 -1.09
C ALA A 51 -7.57 -8.60 -0.33
N ILE A 52 -6.39 -8.40 0.24
CA ILE A 52 -6.14 -7.32 1.19
C ILE A 52 -5.07 -6.38 0.63
N ALA A 53 -5.34 -5.08 0.65
CA ALA A 53 -4.39 -4.03 0.34
C ALA A 53 -4.39 -3.02 1.48
N HIS A 54 -3.32 -2.97 2.29
CA HIS A 54 -3.24 -2.06 3.42
C HIS A 54 -2.17 -0.99 3.22
N LEU A 55 -2.49 0.23 3.65
CA LEU A 55 -1.51 1.27 3.96
C LEU A 55 -1.33 1.30 5.48
N THR A 56 -0.14 0.94 5.97
CA THR A 56 0.16 0.84 7.40
C THR A 56 1.32 1.75 7.79
N ASN A 57 1.53 1.92 9.11
CA ASN A 57 2.67 2.63 9.69
C ASN A 57 2.82 4.06 9.16
N MET A 58 1.72 4.81 9.06
CA MET A 58 1.73 6.22 8.69
C MET A 58 2.30 7.06 9.84
N VAL A 59 3.62 7.23 9.87
CA VAL A 59 4.35 7.89 10.97
C VAL A 59 5.09 9.11 10.42
N VAL A 60 4.98 10.22 11.14
CA VAL A 60 5.75 11.45 10.90
C VAL A 60 6.89 11.52 11.90
N TYR A 61 8.10 11.69 11.39
CA TYR A 61 9.30 11.98 12.16
C TYR A 61 9.72 13.42 11.89
N VAL A 62 10.10 14.14 12.94
CA VAL A 62 10.68 15.48 12.87
C VAL A 62 12.04 15.43 13.55
N SER A 63 13.03 16.12 12.98
CA SER A 63 14.37 16.18 13.54
C SER A 63 14.34 16.69 14.98
N SER A 64 15.10 16.02 15.86
CA SER A 64 15.22 16.40 17.28
C SER A 64 15.85 17.78 17.50
N ARG A 65 16.45 18.37 16.46
CA ARG A 65 16.93 19.76 16.49
C ARG A 65 15.81 20.77 16.72
N TYR A 66 14.58 20.41 16.36
CA TYR A 66 13.40 21.23 16.57
C TYR A 66 12.66 20.74 17.81
N LYS A 67 12.57 21.62 18.81
CA LYS A 67 11.85 21.33 20.04
C LYS A 67 10.35 21.12 19.72
N PRO A 68 9.70 20.05 20.20
CA PRO A 68 8.26 19.90 20.09
C PRO A 68 7.50 21.14 20.56
N GLY A 69 6.53 21.59 19.76
CA GLY A 69 5.76 22.82 20.00
C GLY A 69 6.43 24.13 19.55
N SER A 70 7.68 24.11 19.07
CA SER A 70 8.27 25.28 18.40
C SER A 70 7.65 25.50 17.00
N CYS A 71 7.72 26.72 16.47
CA CYS A 71 7.19 27.00 15.13
C CYS A 71 7.81 26.08 14.06
N PRO A 72 9.14 25.91 13.96
CA PRO A 72 9.74 25.03 12.94
C PRO A 72 9.29 23.58 13.07
N TYR A 73 9.14 23.09 14.30
CA TYR A 73 8.65 21.73 14.55
C TYR A 73 7.25 21.54 13.95
N GLU A 74 6.33 22.46 14.24
CA GLU A 74 4.95 22.38 13.74
C GLU A 74 4.87 22.59 12.23
N ALA A 75 5.68 23.48 11.67
CA ALA A 75 5.75 23.71 10.23
C ALA A 75 6.20 22.44 9.48
N ILE A 76 7.26 21.78 9.97
CA ILE A 76 7.75 20.52 9.39
C ILE A 76 6.75 19.39 9.63
N ALA A 77 6.23 19.23 10.85
CA ALA A 77 5.23 18.21 11.14
C ALA A 77 4.01 18.34 10.22
N THR A 78 3.56 19.58 9.97
CA THR A 78 2.46 19.86 9.05
C THR A 78 2.81 19.50 7.62
N HIS A 79 4.01 19.83 7.14
CA HIS A 79 4.52 19.41 5.83
C HIS A 79 4.51 17.88 5.70
N GLU A 80 5.09 17.16 6.67
CA GLU A 80 5.17 15.70 6.63
C GLU A 80 3.77 15.03 6.72
N ARG A 81 2.82 15.63 7.45
CA ARG A 81 1.42 15.15 7.46
C ARG A 81 0.76 15.23 6.09
N VAL A 82 1.18 16.16 5.21
CA VAL A 82 0.66 16.25 3.84
C VAL A 82 1.06 15.03 3.03
N HIS A 83 2.27 14.48 3.20
CA HIS A 83 2.67 13.22 2.57
C HIS A 83 1.74 12.06 2.94
N GLY A 84 1.26 12.02 4.18
CA GLY A 84 0.25 11.04 4.60
C GLY A 84 -1.07 11.18 3.86
N LYS A 85 -1.55 12.42 3.67
CA LYS A 85 -2.74 12.69 2.86
C LYS A 85 -2.53 12.30 1.40
N ASP A 86 -1.37 12.63 0.84
CA ASP A 86 -1.00 12.31 -0.54
C ASP A 86 -0.89 10.77 -0.76
N ALA A 87 -0.42 10.02 0.25
CA ALA A 87 -0.41 8.56 0.24
C ALA A 87 -1.83 7.98 0.23
N VAL A 88 -2.72 8.44 1.12
CA VAL A 88 -4.12 8.01 1.15
C VAL A 88 -4.84 8.36 -0.15
N SER A 89 -4.63 9.57 -0.68
CA SER A 89 -5.21 9.98 -1.95
C SER A 89 -4.71 9.12 -3.11
N SER A 90 -3.41 8.80 -3.15
CA SER A 90 -2.84 7.92 -4.18
C SER A 90 -3.38 6.50 -4.07
N PHE A 91 -3.56 5.99 -2.85
CA PHE A 91 -4.16 4.68 -2.61
C PHE A 91 -5.61 4.65 -3.13
N ASN A 92 -6.42 5.64 -2.74
CA ASN A 92 -7.82 5.75 -3.15
C ASN A 92 -8.00 5.94 -4.66
N LEU A 93 -7.09 6.65 -5.32
CA LEU A 93 -7.13 6.84 -6.77
C LEU A 93 -7.08 5.51 -7.55
N HIS A 94 -6.40 4.49 -7.02
CA HIS A 94 -6.17 3.23 -7.73
C HIS A 94 -7.02 2.07 -7.21
N LYS A 95 -7.77 2.26 -6.12
CA LYS A 95 -8.51 1.15 -5.48
C LYS A 95 -9.58 0.56 -6.40
N ASP A 96 -10.26 1.39 -7.20
CA ASP A 96 -11.34 0.93 -8.07
C ASP A 96 -10.81 0.06 -9.22
N SER A 97 -9.60 0.37 -9.71
CA SER A 97 -8.91 -0.51 -10.67
C SER A 97 -8.50 -1.84 -10.05
N LEU A 98 -8.15 -1.87 -8.76
CA LEU A 98 -7.89 -3.14 -8.06
C LEU A 98 -9.17 -3.95 -7.93
N PHE A 99 -10.30 -3.32 -7.57
CA PHE A 99 -11.59 -4.01 -7.52
C PHE A 99 -11.99 -4.57 -8.88
N THR A 100 -11.88 -3.78 -9.94
CA THR A 100 -12.17 -4.25 -11.31
C THR A 100 -11.30 -5.45 -11.70
N ASP A 101 -9.99 -5.38 -11.41
CA ASP A 101 -9.05 -6.48 -11.70
C ASP A 101 -9.42 -7.76 -10.92
N LEU A 102 -9.87 -7.63 -9.66
CA LEU A 102 -10.24 -8.76 -8.80
C LEU A 102 -11.61 -9.35 -9.16
N GLU A 103 -12.61 -8.52 -9.45
CA GLU A 103 -13.95 -8.95 -9.91
C GLU A 103 -13.88 -9.72 -11.23
N GLY A 104 -12.90 -9.41 -12.07
CA GLY A 104 -12.63 -10.17 -13.30
C GLY A 104 -12.04 -11.58 -13.08
N ILE A 105 -11.68 -11.95 -11.85
CA ILE A 105 -11.15 -13.27 -11.54
C ILE A 105 -12.31 -14.20 -11.18
N THR A 106 -12.70 -15.07 -12.12
CA THR A 106 -13.63 -16.16 -11.84
C THR A 106 -12.99 -17.18 -10.90
N VAL A 107 -13.67 -17.48 -9.80
CA VAL A 107 -13.27 -18.49 -8.81
C VAL A 107 -14.33 -19.61 -8.74
N PRO A 108 -13.94 -20.87 -8.50
CA PRO A 108 -14.89 -21.95 -8.25
C PRO A 108 -15.68 -21.67 -6.96
N GLN A 109 -17.00 -21.86 -7.03
CA GLN A 109 -17.94 -21.62 -5.91
C GLN A 109 -18.53 -22.93 -5.42
N ALA A 110 -19.09 -22.94 -4.21
CA ALA A 110 -19.70 -24.15 -3.64
C ALA A 110 -20.80 -24.75 -4.55
N ALA A 111 -21.58 -23.92 -5.25
CA ALA A 111 -22.62 -24.36 -6.19
C ALA A 111 -22.06 -24.94 -7.49
N THR A 112 -20.83 -24.56 -7.87
CA THR A 112 -20.14 -25.01 -9.08
C THR A 112 -18.66 -25.23 -8.76
N PRO A 113 -18.32 -26.28 -8.00
CA PRO A 113 -16.96 -26.54 -7.57
C PRO A 113 -16.10 -26.98 -8.75
N PHE A 114 -14.80 -26.73 -8.66
CA PHE A 114 -13.84 -27.34 -9.55
C PHE A 114 -13.65 -28.80 -9.14
N GLU A 115 -13.79 -29.73 -10.07
CA GLU A 115 -13.52 -31.16 -9.85
C GLU A 115 -12.21 -31.54 -10.51
N GLY A 116 -11.34 -32.21 -9.76
CA GLY A 116 -10.07 -32.68 -10.30
C GLY A 116 -9.34 -33.61 -9.36
N THR A 117 -8.17 -34.10 -9.78
CA THR A 117 -7.26 -34.79 -8.89
C THR A 117 -6.69 -33.83 -7.85
N GLY A 118 -6.00 -34.37 -6.84
CA GLY A 118 -5.28 -33.54 -5.87
C GLY A 118 -4.32 -32.54 -6.54
N ALA A 119 -3.62 -32.97 -7.60
CA ALA A 119 -2.68 -32.13 -8.34
C ALA A 119 -3.39 -31.05 -9.18
N ASP A 120 -4.54 -31.38 -9.79
CA ASP A 120 -5.33 -30.40 -10.56
C ASP A 120 -5.85 -29.29 -9.64
N VAL A 121 -6.32 -29.65 -8.44
CA VAL A 121 -6.77 -28.69 -7.43
C VAL A 121 -5.64 -27.76 -7.00
N ASP A 122 -4.46 -28.31 -6.73
CA ASP A 122 -3.31 -27.51 -6.28
C ASP A 122 -2.81 -26.58 -7.40
N ALA A 123 -2.86 -27.02 -8.66
CA ALA A 123 -2.54 -26.20 -9.82
C ALA A 123 -3.56 -25.07 -10.03
N GLU A 124 -4.85 -25.36 -9.88
CA GLU A 124 -5.92 -24.37 -9.99
C GLU A 124 -5.80 -23.30 -8.88
N GLU A 125 -5.49 -23.71 -7.65
CA GLU A 125 -5.22 -22.80 -6.55
C GLU A 125 -4.04 -21.87 -6.86
N ALA A 126 -2.90 -22.43 -7.28
CA ALA A 126 -1.71 -21.64 -7.63
C ALA A 126 -2.01 -20.64 -8.76
N ARG A 127 -2.80 -21.05 -9.75
CA ARG A 127 -3.24 -20.20 -10.86
C ARG A 127 -4.06 -19.01 -10.35
N LEU A 128 -5.02 -19.23 -9.44
CA LEU A 128 -5.85 -18.17 -8.88
C LEU A 128 -5.04 -17.23 -7.97
N ALA A 129 -4.23 -17.78 -7.06
CA ALA A 129 -3.34 -17.00 -6.20
C ALA A 129 -2.39 -16.11 -7.01
N SER A 130 -1.86 -16.61 -8.13
CA SER A 130 -1.01 -15.83 -9.05
C SER A 130 -1.77 -14.65 -9.68
N LYS A 131 -3.01 -14.84 -10.14
CA LYS A 131 -3.83 -13.76 -10.70
C LYS A 131 -4.14 -12.67 -9.66
N VAL A 132 -4.48 -13.06 -8.44
CA VAL A 132 -4.72 -12.10 -7.34
C VAL A 132 -3.43 -11.36 -6.99
N GLY A 133 -2.32 -12.08 -6.83
CA GLY A 133 -1.00 -11.51 -6.56
C GLY A 133 -0.56 -10.50 -7.62
N ALA A 134 -0.76 -10.82 -8.91
CA ALA A 134 -0.46 -9.91 -10.01
C ALA A 134 -1.31 -8.62 -9.96
N SER A 135 -2.58 -8.74 -9.57
CA SER A 135 -3.50 -7.59 -9.42
C SER A 135 -3.07 -6.68 -8.27
N LEU A 136 -2.73 -7.25 -7.11
CA LEU A 136 -2.18 -6.53 -5.96
C LEU A 136 -0.82 -5.87 -6.27
N GLN A 137 0.02 -6.53 -7.08
CA GLN A 137 1.30 -5.99 -7.53
C GLN A 137 1.10 -4.78 -8.45
N ARG A 138 0.22 -4.89 -9.46
CA ARG A 138 -0.10 -3.77 -10.37
C ARG A 138 -0.67 -2.58 -9.60
N PHE A 139 -1.57 -2.82 -8.65
CA PHE A 139 -2.07 -1.79 -7.75
C PHE A 139 -0.92 -1.11 -6.99
N GLY A 140 -0.04 -1.90 -6.36
CA GLY A 140 1.12 -1.39 -5.63
C GLY A 140 2.04 -0.53 -6.50
N GLN A 141 2.28 -0.92 -7.75
CA GLN A 141 3.07 -0.14 -8.71
C GLN A 141 2.40 1.21 -9.07
N LYS A 142 1.08 1.20 -9.36
CA LYS A 142 0.31 2.42 -9.67
C LYS A 142 0.28 3.38 -8.47
N PHE A 143 0.03 2.85 -7.27
CA PHE A 143 0.12 3.58 -6.00
C PHE A 143 1.50 4.21 -5.82
N HIS A 144 2.57 3.40 -5.89
CA HIS A 144 3.93 3.86 -5.66
C HIS A 144 4.33 4.95 -6.66
N LYS A 145 4.01 4.77 -7.95
CA LYS A 145 4.30 5.76 -8.99
C LYS A 145 3.61 7.11 -8.70
N SER A 146 2.33 7.07 -8.31
CA SER A 146 1.53 8.29 -8.05
C SER A 146 2.01 9.00 -6.80
N TYR A 147 2.21 8.24 -5.72
CA TYR A 147 2.70 8.76 -4.46
C TYR A 147 4.11 9.34 -4.59
N SER A 148 5.03 8.65 -5.27
CA SER A 148 6.40 9.15 -5.50
C SER A 148 6.42 10.47 -6.28
N LYS A 149 5.50 10.66 -7.23
CA LYS A 149 5.36 11.93 -7.95
C LYS A 149 4.90 13.07 -7.02
N LEU A 150 3.88 12.82 -6.19
CA LEU A 150 3.40 13.81 -5.22
C LEU A 150 4.48 14.13 -4.19
N LYS A 151 5.14 13.10 -3.65
CA LYS A 151 6.25 13.25 -2.72
C LYS A 151 7.38 14.11 -3.31
N ALA A 152 7.82 13.82 -4.54
CA ALA A 152 8.86 14.61 -5.21
C ALA A 152 8.45 16.08 -5.41
N TYR A 153 7.18 16.34 -5.71
CA TYR A 153 6.65 17.69 -5.79
C TYR A 153 6.67 18.40 -4.42
N ARG A 154 6.16 17.75 -3.37
CA ARG A 154 6.15 18.28 -1.99
C ARG A 154 7.57 18.51 -1.48
N ASP A 155 8.49 17.60 -1.75
CA ASP A 155 9.88 17.70 -1.29
C ASP A 155 10.75 18.60 -2.20
N SER A 156 10.17 19.27 -3.19
CA SER A 156 10.92 20.21 -4.02
C SER A 156 11.40 21.42 -3.22
N ALA A 157 12.54 21.99 -3.60
CA ALA A 157 13.12 23.17 -2.95
C ALA A 157 12.11 24.33 -2.83
N HIS A 158 11.29 24.54 -3.87
CA HIS A 158 10.26 25.58 -3.89
C HIS A 158 9.17 25.38 -2.83
N GLN A 159 8.75 24.13 -2.57
CA GLN A 159 7.75 23.87 -1.52
C GLN A 159 8.38 24.03 -0.13
N TYR A 160 9.61 23.55 0.08
CA TYR A 160 10.33 23.76 1.34
C TYR A 160 10.61 25.23 1.64
N GLU A 161 10.84 26.07 0.62
CA GLU A 161 10.95 27.51 0.81
C GLU A 161 9.67 28.10 1.43
N LYS A 162 8.50 27.60 1.06
CA LYS A 162 7.23 28.03 1.67
C LYS A 162 7.13 27.59 3.12
N VAL A 163 7.60 26.39 3.45
CA VAL A 163 7.68 25.91 4.85
C VAL A 163 8.60 26.82 5.67
N ASN A 164 9.79 27.14 5.15
CA ASN A 164 10.77 28.00 5.82
C ASN A 164 10.23 29.42 6.08
N LYS A 165 9.35 29.93 5.22
CA LYS A 165 8.72 31.25 5.38
C LYS A 165 7.62 31.29 6.45
N GLN A 166 7.21 30.15 7.01
CA GLN A 166 6.16 30.10 8.03
C GLN A 166 6.65 30.55 9.41
N CYS A 167 7.96 30.48 9.68
CA CYS A 167 8.53 30.83 10.98
C CYS A 167 9.59 31.93 10.85
N PRO A 168 9.79 32.75 11.91
CA PRO A 168 10.86 33.74 11.94
C PRO A 168 12.24 33.12 11.72
N LYS A 169 13.13 33.81 10.99
CA LYS A 169 14.48 33.31 10.66
C LYS A 169 15.31 32.92 11.88
N GLY A 170 15.10 33.56 13.03
CA GLY A 170 15.82 33.28 14.27
C GLY A 170 15.33 32.04 15.02
N GLU A 171 14.24 31.40 14.59
CA GLU A 171 13.69 30.19 15.21
C GLU A 171 14.17 28.89 14.54
N TRP A 172 14.69 28.96 13.31
CA TRP A 172 15.06 27.81 12.47
C TRP A 172 16.41 27.16 12.78
#